data_AF-A0A7W5BVD2-F1
#
_entry.id   AF-A0A7W5BVD2-F1
#
_cell.length_a   1.000
_cell.length_b   1.000
_cell.length_c   1.000
_cell.angle_alpha   90.00
_cell.angle_beta   90.00
_cell.angle_gamma   90.00
#
_symmetry.space_group_name_H-M   'P 1'
#
loop_
_entity.id
_entity.type
_entity.pdbx_description
1 polymer ?
#
loop_
_entity_poly.entity_id
_entity_poly.type
_entity_poly.pdbx_seq_one_letter_code
_entity_poly.pdbx_strand_id
1 'polypeptide(L)' 'MASEDVVYLLNGLGIESGIDLDKLAETGHWITQAIGRPNRSKASVALASR' A
#
# COMPACT_ATOMS: atom_id res chain seq x y z
N MET A 1 2.21 -5.72 -9.66
CA MET A 1 2.33 -4.30 -9.28
C MET A 1 1.12 -3.98 -8.45
N ALA A 2 1.31 -3.59 -7.18
CA ALA A 2 0.21 -3.23 -6.29
C ALA A 2 -0.03 -1.71 -6.35
N SER A 3 -1.25 -1.27 -6.06
CA SER A 3 -1.61 0.17 -6.10
C SER A 3 -0.74 0.98 -5.13
N GLU A 4 -0.38 0.38 -4.00
CA GLU A 4 0.46 0.99 -2.97
C GLU A 4 1.89 1.25 -3.44
N ASP A 5 2.42 0.40 -4.32
CA ASP A 5 3.77 0.59 -4.89
C ASP A 5 3.80 1.84 -5.80
N VAL A 6 2.70 2.11 -6.51
CA VAL A 6 2.56 3.30 -7.38
C VAL A 6 2.38 4.56 -6.55
N VAL A 7 1.50 4.54 -5.56
CA VAL A 7 1.27 5.71 -4.68
C VAL A 7 2.54 6.05 -3.89
N TYR A 8 3.28 5.05 -3.39
CA TYR A 8 4.56 5.26 -2.73
C TYR A 8 5.59 5.94 -3.65
N LEU A 9 5.67 5.51 -4.93
CA LEU A 9 6.54 6.14 -5.92
C LEU A 9 6.14 7.60 -6.18
N LEU A 10 4.84 7.88 -6.39
CA LEU A 10 4.35 9.23 -6.65
C LEU A 10 4.68 10.16 -5.47
N ASN A 11 4.47 9.69 -4.23
CA ASN A 11 4.84 10.44 -3.03
C ASN A 11 6.35 10.73 -2.97
N GLY A 12 7.19 9.74 -3.30
CA GLY A 12 8.65 9.91 -3.36
C GLY A 12 9.13 10.88 -4.46
N LEU A 13 8.33 11.06 -5.52
CA LEU A 13 8.56 12.03 -6.59
C LEU A 13 7.97 13.42 -6.30
N GLY A 14 7.28 13.58 -5.17
CA GLY A 14 6.56 14.83 -4.83
C GLY A 14 5.32 15.08 -5.68
N ILE A 15 4.78 14.04 -6.33
CA ILE A 15 3.56 14.13 -7.13
C ILE A 15 2.36 13.82 -6.23
N GLU A 16 1.46 14.77 -6.11
CA GLU A 16 0.26 14.62 -5.30
C GLU A 16 -0.76 13.71 -6.00
N SER A 17 -1.12 12.61 -5.34
CA SER A 17 -2.11 11.64 -5.84
C SER A 17 -3.49 11.79 -5.20
N GLY A 18 -3.59 12.56 -4.10
CA GLY A 18 -4.79 12.65 -3.26
C GLY A 18 -5.12 11.37 -2.49
N ILE A 19 -4.26 10.35 -2.55
CA ILE A 19 -4.46 9.06 -1.88
C ILE A 19 -3.68 9.04 -0.57
N ASP A 20 -4.37 8.70 0.51
CA ASP A 20 -3.79 8.39 1.81
C ASP A 20 -3.15 6.99 1.76
N LEU A 21 -1.83 6.94 1.76
CA LEU A 21 -1.07 5.71 1.60
C LEU A 21 -1.25 4.76 2.80
N ASP A 22 -1.42 5.28 4.01
CA ASP A 22 -1.59 4.45 5.21
C ASP A 22 -2.94 3.74 5.19
N LYS A 23 -4.01 4.46 4.83
CA LYS A 23 -5.35 3.86 4.65
C LYS A 23 -5.39 2.86 3.51
N LEU A 24 -4.65 3.13 2.43
CA LEU A 24 -4.55 2.21 1.31
C LEU A 24 -3.85 0.91 1.72
N ALA A 25 -2.75 1.01 2.48
CA ALA A 25 -2.03 -0.14 3.01
C ALA A 25 -2.89 -0.95 4.00
N GLU A 26 -3.64 -0.28 4.89
CA GLU A 26 -4.58 -0.92 5.81
C GLU A 26 -5.67 -1.70 5.04
N THR A 27 -6.26 -1.08 4.03
CA THR A 27 -7.27 -1.72 3.18
C THR A 27 -6.70 -2.94 2.44
N GLY A 28 -5.49 -2.80 1.89
CA GLY A 28 -4.77 -3.89 1.24
C GLY A 28 -4.48 -5.05 2.21
N HIS A 29 -4.10 -4.74 3.45
CA HIS A 29 -3.90 -5.74 4.49
C HIS A 29 -5.21 -6.44 4.86
N TRP A 30 -6.27 -5.70 5.12
CA TRP A 30 -7.60 -6.24 5.44
C TRP A 30 -8.10 -7.22 4.38
N ILE A 31 -8.07 -6.85 3.09
CA ILE A 31 -8.58 -7.73 2.03
C ILE A 31 -7.72 -8.99 1.89
N THR A 32 -6.41 -8.89 2.08
CA THR A 32 -5.49 -10.04 2.02
C THR A 32 -5.78 -11.07 3.11
N GLN A 33 -6.10 -10.61 4.32
CA GLN A 33 -6.57 -11.49 5.40
C GLN A 33 -7.93 -12.11 5.05
N ALA A 34 -8.88 -11.32 4.54
CA ALA A 34 -10.23 -11.79 4.23
C ALA A 34 -10.25 -12.89 3.16
N ILE A 35 -9.37 -12.81 2.17
CA ILE A 35 -9.29 -13.78 1.06
C ILE A 35 -8.24 -14.88 1.29
N GLY A 36 -7.52 -14.85 2.41
CA GLY A 36 -6.46 -15.82 2.74
C GLY A 36 -5.29 -15.82 1.75
N ARG A 37 -4.97 -14.68 1.13
CA ARG A 37 -3.84 -14.55 0.19
C ARG A 37 -2.86 -13.50 0.70
N PRO A 38 -1.55 -13.73 0.63
CA PRO A 38 -0.57 -12.76 1.14
C PRO A 38 -0.57 -11.45 0.35
N ASN A 39 -0.30 -10.33 1.05
CA ASN A 39 -0.07 -9.04 0.42
C ASN A 39 1.22 -9.09 -0.43
N ARG A 40 1.14 -8.66 -1.68
CA ARG A 40 2.27 -8.62 -2.63
C ARG A 40 2.89 -7.24 -2.80
N SER A 41 2.34 -6.21 -2.15
CA SER A 41 2.93 -4.87 -2.15
C SER A 41 4.16 -4.85 -1.25
N LYS A 42 5.27 -4.33 -1.79
CA LYS A 42 6.47 -4.09 -0.99
C LYS A 42 6.28 -2.86 -0.08
N ALA A 43 5.58 -1.84 -0.59
CA ALA A 43 5.25 -0.65 0.18
C ALA A 43 4.37 -1.00 1.39
N SER A 44 3.29 -1.74 1.21
CA SER A 44 2.38 -2.10 2.31
C SER A 44 3.06 -2.98 3.37
N VAL A 45 3.94 -3.91 2.97
CA VAL A 45 4.71 -4.73 3.93
C VAL A 45 5.69 -3.89 4.74
N ALA A 46 6.36 -2.92 4.10
CA ALA A 46 7.26 -2.00 4.80
C ALA A 46 6.51 -1.08 5.77
N LEU A 47 5.32 -0.59 5.38
CA LEU A 47 4.46 0.24 6.22
C LEU A 47 3.91 -0.53 7.41
N ALA A 48 3.53 -1.80 7.23
CA ALA A 48 3.06 -2.66 8.31
C ALA A 48 4.14 -3.07 9.32
N SER A 49 5.43 -2.83 9.01
CA SER A 49 6.57 -3.13 9.88
C SER A 49 7.10 -1.92 10.65
N ARG A 50 6.44 -0.76 10.51
CA ARG A 50 6.73 0.47 11.26
C ARG A 50 5.95 0.50 12.58
#